data_AF-A0A3Q0JNW5-F1
#
_entry.id   AF-A0A3Q0JNW5-F1
#
_cell.length_a   1.000
_cell.length_b   1.000
_cell.length_c   1.000
_cell.angle_alpha   90.00
_cell.angle_beta   90.00
_cell.angle_gamma   90.00
#
_symmetry.space_group_name_H-M   'P 1'
#
loop_
_entity.id
_entity.type
_entity.pdbx_description
1 polymer ?
#
loop_
_entity_poly.entity_id
_entity_poly.type
_entity_poly.pdbx_seq_one_letter_code
_entity_poly.pdbx_strand_id
1 'polypeptide(L)'
;MEFADLIPISKLDGVTLSGACYKTPVDGTLCMTGHHLFLSSRKQGVEELWLLHMAIDMVERKLNKESPGGVIIIKCKDFRVIMLGIDNTDHFNCIAQSLEDIVNMEVLKYKYAFYYRPLYPILEDGWKIFSPEDEIIKICPIPEPEWRVTHCNEKYEVCSSYSRLLIVPNSITDDVIKESAKYRDLGRFPVLCYKYEAKSGCE
;
A
#
# COMPACT_ATOMS: atom_id res chain seq x y z
N MET A 1 6.14 -3.61 -22.88
CA MET A 1 5.08 -2.77 -22.31
C MET A 1 5.70 -1.92 -21.23
N GLU A 2 5.91 -0.65 -21.54
CA GLU A 2 6.34 0.39 -20.62
C GLU A 2 5.13 0.92 -19.85
N PHE A 3 5.32 1.54 -18.68
CA PHE A 3 4.20 2.09 -17.91
C PHE A 3 3.45 3.18 -18.70
N ALA A 4 4.15 3.94 -19.54
CA ALA A 4 3.54 4.96 -20.38
C ALA A 4 2.48 4.39 -21.35
N ASP A 5 2.63 3.13 -21.76
CA ASP A 5 1.66 2.46 -22.64
C ASP A 5 0.28 2.29 -21.97
N LEU A 6 0.23 2.31 -20.63
CA LEU A 6 -1.00 2.22 -19.85
C LEU A 6 -1.77 3.55 -19.78
N ILE A 7 -1.17 4.67 -20.21
CA ILE A 7 -1.79 6.00 -20.17
C ILE A 7 -1.72 6.62 -21.58
N PRO A 8 -2.59 6.20 -22.51
CA PRO A 8 -2.64 6.79 -23.85
C PRO A 8 -3.07 8.26 -23.82
N ILE A 9 -3.96 8.62 -22.89
CA ILE A 9 -4.42 10.00 -22.66
C ILE A 9 -3.89 10.47 -21.30
N SER A 10 -2.79 11.20 -21.32
CA SER A 10 -2.17 11.76 -20.10
C SER A 10 -2.84 13.06 -19.64
N LYS A 11 -3.54 13.77 -20.52
CA LYS A 11 -4.22 15.03 -20.25
C LYS A 11 -5.52 15.10 -21.03
N LEU A 12 -6.62 15.42 -20.35
CA LEU A 12 -7.95 15.55 -20.94
C LEU A 12 -8.64 16.80 -20.36
N ASP A 13 -8.96 17.76 -21.22
CA ASP A 13 -9.76 18.93 -20.86
C ASP A 13 -11.27 18.60 -20.88
N GLY A 14 -12.07 19.35 -20.12
CA GLY A 14 -13.53 19.23 -20.13
C GLY A 14 -14.05 18.04 -19.33
N VAL A 15 -13.35 17.66 -18.26
CA VAL A 15 -13.80 16.62 -17.32
C VAL A 15 -14.50 17.27 -16.14
N THR A 16 -15.69 16.79 -15.79
CA THR A 16 -16.46 17.29 -14.65
C THR A 16 -16.24 16.40 -13.42
N LEU A 17 -15.65 16.96 -12.38
CA LEU A 17 -15.48 16.33 -11.07
C LEU A 17 -16.73 16.52 -10.22
N SER A 18 -17.24 15.45 -9.63
CA SER A 18 -18.34 15.50 -8.66
C SER A 18 -18.20 14.39 -7.61
N GLY A 19 -19.00 14.44 -6.54
CA GLY A 19 -19.00 13.45 -5.47
C GLY A 19 -19.39 14.07 -4.13
N ALA A 20 -19.62 13.23 -3.11
CA ALA A 20 -20.10 13.68 -1.80
C ALA A 20 -19.12 14.64 -1.08
N CYS A 21 -17.82 14.57 -1.42
CA CYS A 21 -16.80 15.45 -0.86
C CYS A 21 -16.78 16.84 -1.52
N TYR A 22 -17.45 17.03 -2.66
CA TYR A 22 -17.43 18.28 -3.42
C TYR A 22 -18.78 18.98 -3.34
N LYS A 23 -18.78 20.25 -2.91
CA LYS A 23 -20.01 21.04 -2.75
C LYS A 23 -20.77 21.25 -4.06
N THR A 24 -20.04 21.40 -5.15
CA THR A 24 -20.57 21.62 -6.50
C THR A 24 -19.71 20.85 -7.51
N PRO A 25 -20.27 20.44 -8.66
CA PRO A 25 -19.46 19.92 -9.75
C PRO A 25 -18.39 20.92 -10.19
N VAL A 26 -17.20 20.41 -10.49
CA VAL A 26 -16.02 21.21 -10.88
C VAL A 26 -15.55 20.76 -12.26
N ASP A 27 -15.69 21.65 -13.24
CA ASP A 27 -15.11 21.42 -14.57
C ASP A 27 -13.63 21.75 -14.58
N GLY A 28 -12.83 20.86 -15.17
CA GLY A 28 -11.39 21.03 -15.22
C GLY A 28 -10.68 20.15 -16.23
N THR A 29 -9.37 20.12 -16.06
CA THR A 29 -8.46 19.26 -16.83
C THR A 29 -8.05 18.09 -15.95
N LEU A 30 -8.33 16.87 -16.41
CA LEU A 30 -7.81 15.65 -15.84
C LEU A 30 -6.39 15.40 -16.34
N CYS A 31 -5.47 15.13 -15.43
CA CYS A 31 -4.09 14.76 -15.75
C CYS A 31 -3.75 13.42 -15.08
N MET A 32 -3.28 12.46 -15.87
CA MET A 32 -2.83 11.14 -15.42
C MET A 32 -1.31 11.05 -15.50
N THR A 33 -0.69 10.63 -14.41
CA THR A 33 0.76 10.42 -14.31
C THR A 33 1.08 8.98 -13.93
N GLY A 34 2.36 8.68 -13.72
CA GLY A 34 2.86 7.41 -13.16
C GLY A 34 2.13 6.89 -11.92
N HIS A 35 1.63 7.79 -11.08
CA HIS A 35 1.24 7.48 -9.70
C HIS A 35 0.07 8.32 -9.17
N HIS A 36 -0.23 9.44 -9.81
CA HIS A 36 -1.34 10.32 -9.45
C HIS A 36 -2.31 10.54 -10.61
N LEU A 37 -3.57 10.73 -10.23
CA LEU A 37 -4.65 11.31 -10.98
C LEU A 37 -4.93 12.71 -10.40
N PHE A 38 -4.82 13.73 -11.25
CA PHE A 38 -5.12 15.11 -10.87
C PHE A 38 -6.32 15.63 -11.65
N LEU A 39 -7.11 16.50 -11.03
CA LEU A 39 -8.06 17.35 -11.76
C LEU A 39 -7.99 18.77 -11.22
N SER A 40 -7.68 19.73 -12.10
CA SER A 40 -7.63 21.15 -11.77
C SER A 40 -8.59 21.95 -12.65
N SER A 41 -9.37 22.83 -12.02
CA SER A 41 -10.23 23.79 -12.72
C SER A 41 -9.48 25.02 -13.23
N ARG A 42 -8.20 25.19 -12.84
CA ARG A 42 -7.39 26.40 -13.06
C ARG A 42 -8.00 27.70 -12.49
N LYS A 43 -9.00 27.60 -11.61
CA LYS A 43 -9.65 28.74 -10.94
C LYS A 43 -9.16 28.84 -9.49
N GLN A 44 -8.93 30.07 -9.02
CA GLN A 44 -8.56 30.30 -7.61
C GLN A 44 -9.70 29.93 -6.67
N GLY A 45 -9.38 29.27 -5.55
CA GLY A 45 -10.34 28.93 -4.50
C GLY A 45 -11.26 27.74 -4.80
N VAL A 46 -11.03 27.02 -5.90
CA VAL A 46 -11.77 25.79 -6.23
C VAL A 46 -10.94 24.59 -5.82
N GLU A 47 -11.57 23.61 -5.15
CA GLU A 47 -10.91 22.38 -4.76
C GLU A 47 -10.45 21.58 -5.98
N GLU A 48 -9.20 21.11 -5.93
CA GLU A 48 -8.59 20.25 -6.93
C GLU A 48 -8.60 18.80 -6.48
N LEU A 49 -8.69 17.86 -7.42
CA LEU A 49 -8.49 16.45 -7.14
C LEU A 49 -7.00 16.15 -7.15
N TRP A 50 -6.52 15.55 -6.06
CA TRP A 50 -5.19 14.95 -5.94
C TRP A 50 -5.37 13.53 -5.41
N LEU A 51 -5.23 12.53 -6.28
CA LEU A 51 -5.50 11.13 -5.94
C LEU A 51 -4.35 10.22 -6.36
N LEU A 52 -3.82 9.46 -5.42
CA LEU A 52 -2.86 8.39 -5.72
C LEU A 52 -3.59 7.21 -6.36
N HIS A 53 -3.02 6.62 -7.41
CA HIS A 53 -3.55 5.41 -8.03
C HIS A 53 -3.72 4.27 -7.02
N MET A 54 -2.80 4.18 -6.05
CA MET A 54 -2.85 3.17 -4.97
C MET A 54 -3.99 3.37 -3.98
N ALA A 55 -4.56 4.57 -3.89
CA ALA A 55 -5.70 4.88 -3.04
C ALA A 55 -7.03 4.46 -3.68
N ILE A 56 -7.04 4.17 -4.98
CA ILE A 56 -8.21 3.63 -5.67
C ILE A 56 -8.39 2.17 -5.26
N ASP A 57 -9.62 1.84 -4.88
CA ASP A 57 -10.06 0.49 -4.55
C ASP A 57 -10.78 -0.15 -5.73
N MET A 58 -11.69 0.61 -6.37
CA MET A 58 -12.49 0.14 -7.49
C MET A 58 -12.82 1.26 -8.46
N VAL A 59 -12.94 0.90 -9.75
CA VAL A 59 -13.38 1.77 -10.84
C VAL A 59 -14.66 1.17 -11.43
N GLU A 60 -15.73 1.96 -11.54
CA GLU A 60 -16.97 1.57 -12.21
C GLU A 60 -17.26 2.50 -13.39
N ARG A 61 -17.82 1.93 -14.45
CA ARG A 61 -18.19 2.66 -15.68
C ARG A 61 -19.70 2.82 -15.77
N LYS A 62 -20.17 4.06 -15.92
CA LYS A 62 -21.60 4.35 -16.19
C LYS A 62 -21.75 5.18 -17.46
N LEU A 63 -22.11 4.53 -18.55
CA LEU A 63 -22.38 5.21 -19.82
C LEU A 63 -23.65 6.07 -19.75
N ASN A 64 -23.61 7.19 -20.46
CA ASN A 64 -24.78 8.02 -20.70
C ASN A 64 -25.72 7.32 -21.69
N LYS A 65 -27.05 7.45 -21.50
CA LYS A 65 -28.04 6.79 -22.38
C LYS A 65 -28.33 7.58 -23.66
N GLU A 66 -28.30 8.90 -23.56
CA GLU A 66 -28.79 9.82 -24.61
C GLU A 66 -27.71 10.80 -25.09
N SER A 67 -26.51 10.77 -24.49
CA SER A 67 -25.38 11.61 -24.87
C SER A 67 -24.09 10.77 -24.96
N PRO A 68 -23.08 11.22 -25.73
CA PRO A 68 -21.78 10.58 -25.75
C PRO A 68 -21.11 10.57 -24.37
N GLY A 69 -20.21 9.61 -24.15
CA GLY A 69 -19.43 9.49 -22.92
C GLY A 69 -20.19 8.89 -21.73
N GLY A 70 -19.82 9.32 -20.52
CA GLY A 70 -20.32 8.73 -19.29
C GLY A 70 -19.65 9.25 -18.02
N VAL A 71 -19.92 8.58 -16.92
CA VAL A 71 -19.36 8.86 -15.59
C VAL A 71 -18.50 7.68 -15.14
N ILE A 72 -17.24 7.96 -14.83
CA ILE A 72 -16.34 7.01 -14.16
C ILE A 72 -16.48 7.23 -12.66
N ILE A 73 -16.84 6.19 -11.92
CA ILE A 73 -17.00 6.24 -10.47
C ILE A 73 -15.77 5.56 -9.86
N ILE A 74 -15.00 6.33 -9.10
CA ILE A 74 -13.78 5.90 -8.43
C ILE A 74 -14.10 5.77 -6.94
N LYS A 75 -14.06 4.54 -6.43
CA LYS A 75 -14.18 4.27 -4.99
C LYS A 75 -12.78 4.12 -4.41
N CYS A 76 -12.51 4.87 -3.35
CA CYS A 76 -11.20 4.91 -2.71
C CYS A 76 -11.18 4.08 -1.43
N LYS A 77 -9.99 3.63 -1.04
CA LYS A 77 -9.74 2.87 0.20
C LYS A 77 -9.99 3.69 1.47
N ASP A 78 -10.07 5.01 1.35
CA ASP A 78 -10.46 5.96 2.41
C ASP A 78 -11.95 6.30 2.38
N PHE A 79 -12.77 5.47 1.73
CA PHE A 79 -14.23 5.58 1.60
C PHE A 79 -14.74 6.78 0.80
N ARG A 80 -13.85 7.56 0.16
CA ARG A 80 -14.28 8.60 -0.77
C ARG A 80 -14.83 7.98 -2.05
N VAL A 81 -15.91 8.56 -2.56
CA VAL A 81 -16.50 8.24 -3.87
C VAL A 81 -16.38 9.48 -4.75
N ILE A 82 -15.59 9.35 -5.80
CA ILE A 82 -15.26 10.43 -6.74
C ILE A 82 -15.87 10.07 -8.09
N MET A 83 -16.49 11.04 -8.76
CA MET A 83 -17.17 10.85 -10.04
C MET A 83 -16.54 11.78 -11.08
N LEU A 84 -16.10 11.21 -12.21
CA LEU A 84 -15.54 11.94 -13.35
C LEU A 84 -16.51 11.83 -14.54
N GLY A 85 -17.16 12.93 -14.90
CA GLY A 85 -17.98 13.05 -16.10
C GLY A 85 -17.12 13.38 -17.31
N ILE A 86 -17.30 12.64 -18.41
CA ILE A 86 -16.58 12.81 -19.67
C ILE A 86 -17.60 12.73 -20.81
N ASP A 87 -17.67 13.74 -21.67
CA ASP A 87 -18.68 13.87 -22.73
C ASP A 87 -18.24 13.31 -24.11
N ASN A 88 -17.23 12.44 -24.12
CA ASN A 88 -16.73 11.76 -25.32
C ASN A 88 -16.54 10.27 -25.02
N THR A 89 -17.13 9.40 -25.85
CA THR A 89 -17.14 7.95 -25.64
C THR A 89 -15.74 7.32 -25.72
N ASP A 90 -14.90 7.77 -26.65
CA ASP A 90 -13.56 7.22 -26.83
C ASP A 90 -12.64 7.62 -25.67
N HIS A 91 -12.69 8.91 -25.27
CA HIS A 91 -11.96 9.39 -24.10
C HIS A 91 -12.43 8.70 -22.82
N PHE A 92 -13.74 8.55 -22.63
CA PHE A 92 -14.33 7.83 -21.50
C PHE A 92 -13.80 6.40 -21.40
N ASN A 93 -13.87 5.64 -22.50
CA ASN A 93 -13.41 4.26 -22.54
C ASN A 93 -11.90 4.15 -22.32
N CYS A 94 -11.11 5.06 -22.91
CA CYS A 94 -9.66 5.07 -22.76
C CYS A 94 -9.24 5.36 -21.31
N ILE A 95 -9.78 6.42 -20.70
CA ILE A 95 -9.45 6.78 -19.30
C ILE A 95 -9.90 5.69 -18.33
N ALA A 96 -11.11 5.15 -18.51
CA ALA A 96 -11.61 4.07 -17.66
C ALA A 96 -10.73 2.81 -17.77
N GLN A 97 -10.30 2.45 -18.98
CA GLN A 97 -9.39 1.32 -19.19
C GLN A 97 -8.03 1.56 -18.53
N SER A 98 -7.44 2.75 -18.72
CA SER A 98 -6.17 3.11 -18.09
C SER A 98 -6.25 3.02 -16.56
N LEU A 99 -7.34 3.51 -15.95
CA LEU A 99 -7.52 3.42 -14.50
C LEU A 99 -7.67 1.96 -14.04
N GLU A 100 -8.46 1.15 -14.73
CA GLU A 100 -8.61 -0.28 -14.41
C GLU A 100 -7.29 -1.04 -14.54
N ASP A 101 -6.52 -0.81 -15.60
CA ASP A 101 -5.23 -1.46 -15.82
C ASP A 101 -4.21 -1.07 -14.75
N ILE A 102 -4.17 0.21 -14.36
CA ILE A 102 -3.26 0.72 -13.32
C ILE A 102 -3.62 0.17 -11.94
N VAL A 103 -4.91 0.13 -11.59
CA VAL A 103 -5.39 -0.36 -10.29
C VAL A 103 -5.12 -1.86 -10.15
N ASN A 104 -5.35 -2.63 -11.22
CA ASN A 104 -5.12 -4.07 -11.26
C ASN A 104 -3.66 -4.46 -11.55
N MET A 105 -2.75 -3.49 -11.67
CA MET A 105 -1.36 -3.76 -11.98
C MET A 105 -0.64 -4.52 -10.84
N GLU A 106 -0.26 -5.77 -11.10
CA GLU A 106 0.46 -6.62 -10.14
C GLU A 106 1.98 -6.43 -10.19
N VAL A 107 2.50 -5.84 -11.27
CA VAL A 107 3.95 -5.75 -11.49
C VAL A 107 4.57 -4.72 -10.53
N LEU A 108 5.26 -5.21 -9.50
CA LEU A 108 5.84 -4.40 -8.42
C LEU A 108 6.75 -3.27 -8.93
N LYS A 109 7.56 -3.51 -9.96
CA LYS A 109 8.50 -2.52 -10.53
C LYS A 109 7.83 -1.22 -11.00
N TYR A 110 6.52 -1.26 -11.28
CA TYR A 110 5.74 -0.11 -11.72
C TYR A 110 4.99 0.58 -10.58
N LYS A 111 5.14 0.12 -9.34
CA LYS A 111 4.64 0.84 -8.17
C LYS A 111 5.56 2.02 -7.86
N TYR A 112 4.96 3.15 -7.45
CA TYR A 112 5.67 4.41 -7.23
C TYR A 112 6.89 4.29 -6.32
N ALA A 113 6.83 3.42 -5.30
CA ALA A 113 7.93 3.17 -4.39
C ALA A 113 9.26 2.77 -5.08
N PHE A 114 9.22 2.11 -6.24
CA PHE A 114 10.42 1.62 -6.94
C PHE A 114 11.11 2.67 -7.82
N TYR A 115 10.43 3.75 -8.17
CA TYR A 115 10.98 4.82 -9.02
C TYR A 115 10.84 6.22 -8.41
N TYR A 116 10.33 6.31 -7.17
CA TYR A 116 10.31 7.55 -6.41
C TYR A 116 11.72 8.10 -6.26
N ARG A 117 11.86 9.39 -6.57
CA ARG A 117 13.10 10.14 -6.36
C ARG A 117 12.78 11.33 -5.45
N PRO A 118 13.25 11.33 -4.19
CA PRO A 118 12.98 12.44 -3.29
C PRO A 118 13.62 13.72 -3.83
N LEU A 119 12.88 14.82 -3.74
CA LEU A 119 13.36 16.16 -4.11
C LEU A 119 14.03 16.89 -2.94
N TYR A 120 14.19 16.19 -1.81
CA TYR A 120 14.81 16.66 -0.59
C TYR A 120 15.97 15.74 -0.20
N PRO A 121 16.98 16.25 0.53
CA PRO A 121 18.05 15.40 1.04
C PRO A 121 17.48 14.40 2.05
N ILE A 122 17.84 13.13 1.88
CA ILE A 122 17.55 12.08 2.86
C ILE A 122 18.51 12.30 4.04
N LEU A 123 17.97 12.68 5.20
CA LEU A 123 18.76 12.92 6.41
C LEU A 123 19.18 11.61 7.10
N GLU A 124 18.28 10.62 7.10
CA GLU A 124 18.47 9.33 7.74
C GLU A 124 17.97 8.19 6.84
N ASP A 125 18.64 7.05 6.91
CA ASP A 125 18.25 5.85 6.17
C ASP A 125 17.11 5.13 6.91
N GLY A 126 15.89 5.29 6.39
CA GLY A 126 14.69 4.68 6.96
C GLY A 126 14.76 3.16 7.13
N TRP A 127 15.56 2.47 6.32
CA TRP A 127 15.73 1.01 6.42
C TRP A 127 16.54 0.57 7.64
N LYS A 128 17.29 1.49 8.27
CA LYS A 128 18.13 1.22 9.45
C LYS A 128 17.48 1.67 10.75
N ILE A 129 16.28 2.25 10.71
CA ILE A 129 15.55 2.68 11.92
C ILE A 129 15.21 1.46 12.80
N PHE A 130 14.96 0.32 12.19
CA PHE A 130 14.60 -0.92 12.88
C PHE A 130 15.64 -2.01 12.59
N SER A 131 16.24 -2.54 13.64
CA SER A 131 17.18 -3.65 13.62
C SER A 131 16.60 -4.79 14.46
N PRO A 132 16.23 -5.95 13.85
CA PRO A 132 15.70 -7.08 14.60
C PRO A 132 16.60 -7.48 15.77
N GLU A 133 17.92 -7.43 15.59
CA GLU A 133 18.92 -7.74 16.59
C GLU A 133 18.83 -6.78 17.80
N ASP A 134 18.75 -5.48 17.56
CA ASP A 134 18.67 -4.47 18.62
C ASP A 134 17.33 -4.56 19.38
N GLU A 135 16.24 -4.84 18.67
CA GLU A 135 14.91 -4.99 19.28
C GLU A 135 14.79 -6.29 20.09
N ILE A 136 15.42 -7.38 19.63
CA ILE A 136 15.50 -8.63 20.40
C ILE A 136 16.23 -8.39 21.73
N ILE A 137 17.34 -7.65 21.73
CA ILE A 137 18.09 -7.33 22.95
C ILE A 137 17.24 -6.50 23.92
N LYS A 138 16.40 -5.58 23.41
CA LYS A 138 15.48 -4.79 24.25
C LYS A 138 14.39 -5.65 24.90
N ILE A 139 13.87 -6.65 24.19
CA ILE A 139 12.80 -7.54 24.69
C ILE A 139 13.36 -8.62 25.63
N CYS A 140 14.55 -9.11 25.32
CA CYS A 140 15.16 -10.27 25.96
C CYS A 140 16.67 -10.03 26.08
N PRO A 141 17.13 -9.34 27.14
CA PRO A 141 18.54 -9.05 27.34
C PRO A 141 19.35 -10.34 27.45
N ILE A 142 20.28 -10.57 26.52
CA ILE A 142 21.15 -11.75 26.51
C ILE A 142 22.40 -11.45 27.37
N PRO A 143 22.86 -12.37 28.23
CA PRO A 143 22.40 -13.74 28.43
C PRO A 143 21.08 -13.82 29.23
N GLU A 144 20.09 -14.49 28.64
CA GLU A 144 18.80 -14.80 29.27
C GLU A 144 18.69 -16.32 29.48
N PRO A 145 18.50 -16.81 30.71
CA PRO A 145 18.47 -18.26 30.97
C PRO A 145 17.22 -18.97 30.42
N GLU A 146 16.08 -18.28 30.35
CA GLU A 146 14.79 -18.88 29.97
C GLU A 146 14.52 -18.85 28.47
N TRP A 147 15.17 -17.94 27.74
CA TRP A 147 14.89 -17.66 26.34
C TRP A 147 16.17 -17.63 25.52
N ARG A 148 16.07 -18.07 24.27
CA ARG A 148 17.17 -18.04 23.31
C ARG A 148 16.69 -17.50 21.98
N VAL A 149 17.61 -16.90 21.23
CA VAL A 149 17.40 -16.63 19.81
C VAL A 149 17.59 -17.93 19.04
N THR A 150 16.66 -18.24 18.14
CA THR A 150 16.80 -19.34 17.18
C THR A 150 17.04 -18.79 15.77
N HIS A 151 17.90 -19.49 15.04
CA HIS A 151 18.20 -19.26 13.62
C HIS A 151 17.51 -20.28 12.72
N CYS A 152 16.61 -21.12 13.26
CA CYS A 152 15.95 -22.17 12.49
C CYS A 152 15.18 -21.64 11.28
N ASN A 153 14.77 -20.36 11.30
CA ASN A 153 14.04 -19.70 10.23
C ASN A 153 14.87 -18.68 9.44
N GLU A 154 16.21 -18.71 9.52
CA GLU A 154 17.08 -17.72 8.87
C GLU A 154 16.83 -17.59 7.36
N LYS A 155 16.49 -18.72 6.71
CA LYS A 155 16.17 -18.80 5.28
C LYS A 155 14.67 -18.85 4.98
N TYR A 156 13.81 -18.56 5.97
CA TYR A 156 12.35 -18.61 5.85
C TYR A 156 11.77 -20.00 5.51
N GLU A 157 12.52 -21.07 5.78
CA GLU A 157 12.16 -22.45 5.42
C GLU A 157 11.15 -23.09 6.38
N VAL A 158 11.16 -22.71 7.67
CA VAL A 158 10.25 -23.27 8.69
C VAL A 158 8.90 -22.55 8.65
N CYS A 159 8.91 -21.23 8.54
CA CYS A 159 7.73 -20.40 8.34
C CYS A 159 8.06 -19.20 7.46
N SER A 160 7.52 -19.17 6.24
CA SER A 160 7.77 -18.12 5.25
C SER A 160 7.23 -16.73 5.63
N SER A 161 6.34 -16.68 6.63
CA SER A 161 5.67 -15.46 7.08
C SER A 161 6.17 -14.93 8.44
N TYR A 162 7.23 -15.54 8.99
CA TYR A 162 7.94 -15.11 10.19
C TYR A 162 9.25 -14.42 9.86
N SER A 163 9.82 -13.69 10.81
CA SER A 163 11.16 -13.12 10.68
C SER A 163 12.24 -14.21 10.64
N ARG A 164 13.42 -13.83 10.13
CA ARG A 164 14.62 -14.67 10.13
C ARG A 164 15.12 -15.03 11.54
N LEU A 165 14.97 -14.11 12.49
CA LEU A 165 15.35 -14.26 13.90
C LEU A 165 14.09 -14.31 14.74
N LEU A 166 14.02 -15.29 15.64
CA LEU A 166 12.88 -15.52 16.52
C LEU A 166 13.39 -15.86 17.92
N ILE A 167 12.59 -15.56 18.94
CA ILE A 167 12.92 -15.89 20.33
C ILE A 167 11.99 -17.02 20.79
N VAL A 168 12.60 -18.05 21.39
CA VAL A 168 11.94 -19.28 21.85
C VAL A 168 12.47 -19.68 23.23
N PRO A 169 11.74 -20.51 24.00
CA PRO A 169 12.25 -20.96 25.28
C PRO A 169 13.56 -21.74 25.10
N ASN A 170 14.51 -21.51 26.01
CA ASN A 170 15.85 -22.08 25.96
C ASN A 170 15.83 -23.63 25.98
N SER A 171 14.84 -24.24 26.63
CA SER A 171 14.65 -25.69 26.71
C SER A 171 14.18 -26.35 25.41
N ILE A 172 13.70 -25.59 24.43
CA ILE A 172 13.13 -26.11 23.19
C ILE A 172 14.21 -26.14 22.11
N THR A 173 14.42 -27.28 21.46
CA THR A 173 15.38 -27.44 20.35
C THR A 173 14.76 -27.07 19.01
N ASP A 174 15.60 -26.77 18.01
CA ASP A 174 15.12 -26.40 16.66
C ASP A 174 14.34 -27.54 15.96
N ASP A 175 14.61 -28.80 16.30
CA ASP A 175 13.84 -29.92 15.75
C ASP A 175 12.43 -30.00 16.34
N VAL A 176 12.28 -29.71 17.63
CA VAL A 176 10.94 -29.59 18.25
C VAL A 176 10.16 -28.43 17.62
N ILE A 177 10.83 -27.31 17.31
CA ILE A 177 10.22 -26.18 16.60
C ILE A 177 9.70 -26.61 15.23
N LYS A 178 10.49 -27.36 14.44
CA LYS A 178 10.07 -27.85 13.13
C LYS A 178 8.84 -28.76 13.22
N GLU A 179 8.77 -29.65 14.21
CA GLU A 179 7.57 -30.47 14.42
C GLU A 179 6.37 -29.64 14.88
N SER A 180 6.58 -28.65 15.76
CA SER A 180 5.54 -27.70 16.16
C SER A 180 4.99 -26.92 14.98
N ALA A 181 5.86 -26.47 14.07
CA ALA A 181 5.49 -25.74 12.87
C ALA A 181 4.60 -26.61 11.95
N LYS A 182 4.92 -27.89 11.75
CA LYS A 182 4.08 -28.80 10.94
C LYS A 182 2.65 -28.94 11.45
N TYR A 183 2.44 -28.80 12.76
CA TYR A 183 1.12 -28.88 13.37
C TYR A 183 0.35 -27.55 13.34
N ARG A 184 1.05 -26.41 13.27
CA ARG A 184 0.45 -25.07 13.31
C ARG A 184 0.12 -24.58 11.90
N ASP A 185 -1.02 -23.92 11.76
CA ASP A 185 -1.41 -23.31 10.49
C ASP A 185 -0.31 -22.40 9.95
N LEU A 186 0.00 -22.58 8.67
CA LEU A 186 1.05 -21.85 7.94
C LEU A 186 2.45 -21.93 8.57
N GLY A 187 2.71 -22.93 9.42
CA GLY A 187 3.99 -23.06 10.12
C GLY A 187 4.18 -22.04 11.25
N ARG A 188 3.15 -21.30 11.66
CA ARG A 188 3.27 -20.21 12.66
C ARG A 188 3.33 -20.76 14.08
N PHE A 189 4.48 -21.33 14.43
CA PHE A 189 4.77 -21.88 15.74
C PHE A 189 4.86 -20.80 16.83
N PRO A 190 4.60 -21.12 18.12
CA PRO A 190 4.67 -20.13 19.19
C PRO A 190 6.06 -19.50 19.33
N VAL A 191 6.13 -18.17 19.39
CA VAL A 191 7.36 -17.40 19.58
C VAL A 191 7.12 -16.29 20.62
N LEU A 192 8.18 -15.83 21.28
CA LEU A 192 8.08 -14.70 22.20
C LEU A 192 7.88 -13.41 21.41
N CYS A 193 6.78 -12.71 21.68
CA CYS A 193 6.51 -11.38 21.12
C CYS A 193 6.85 -10.25 22.09
N TYR A 194 6.67 -10.49 23.39
CA TYR A 194 6.89 -9.52 24.45
C TYR A 194 7.14 -10.26 25.77
N LYS A 195 8.12 -9.81 26.54
CA LYS A 195 8.38 -10.27 27.91
C LYS A 195 8.06 -9.12 28.85
N TYR A 196 7.16 -9.37 29.79
CA TYR A 196 6.90 -8.41 30.86
C TYR A 196 8.02 -8.52 31.90
N GLU A 197 8.69 -7.40 32.17
CA GLU A 197 9.59 -7.28 33.31
C GLU A 197 8.81 -6.69 34.48
N ALA A 198 8.66 -7.49 35.54
CA ALA A 198 8.13 -6.97 36.80
C ALA A 198 9.13 -5.94 37.33
N LYS A 199 8.70 -4.68 37.45
CA LYS A 199 9.49 -3.67 38.16
C LYS A 199 9.67 -4.14 39.60
N SER A 200 10.92 -4.31 40.03
CA SER A 200 11.24 -4.50 41.44
C SER A 200 10.79 -3.24 42.20
N GLY A 201 9.66 -3.30 42.91
CA GLY A 201 9.23 -2.20 43.76
C GLY A 201 7.72 -2.08 43.96
N CYS A 202 7.22 -2.86 44.92
CA CYS A 202 6.27 -2.40 45.95
C CYS A 202 6.57 -3.25 47.20
N GLU A 203 7.64 -2.90 47.92
CA GLU A 203 7.72 -3.17 49.36
C GLU A 203 7.05 -2.01 50.11
#